data_AF-A0AA50DXD1-F1
#
_entry.id   AF-A0AA50DXD1-F1
#
_cell.length_a   1.000
_cell.length_b   1.000
_cell.length_c   1.000
_cell.angle_alpha   90.00
_cell.angle_beta   90.00
_cell.angle_gamma   90.00
#
_symmetry.space_group_name_H-M   'P 1'
#
loop_
_entity.id
_entity.type
_entity.pdbx_description
1 polymer ?
#
loop_
_entity_poly.entity_id
_entity_poly.type
_entity_poly.pdbx_seq_one_letter_code
_entity_poly.pdbx_strand_id
1 'polypeptide(L)'
;MTNRLTNIHEQIENQLNIHVDQLEQMAARWERSPTGTEQTDWRLDARAQAEGFDGYQAIQWVDPKFVVRWIEPLPDDEHDIDYANQYPHQIQSLELAAREKILSSAEWWI
;
A
#
# COMPACT_ATOMS: atom_id res chain seq x y z
N MET A 1 21.64 -21.65 -19.49
CA MET A 1 21.10 -21.51 -18.12
C MET A 1 20.65 -20.08 -17.78
N THR A 2 21.13 -19.04 -18.50
CA THR A 2 20.88 -17.61 -18.22
C THR A 2 19.45 -17.14 -18.53
N ASN A 3 18.82 -17.71 -19.56
CA ASN A 3 17.48 -17.30 -20.01
C ASN A 3 16.39 -17.50 -18.95
N ARG A 4 16.53 -18.51 -18.07
CA ARG A 4 15.54 -18.81 -17.03
C ARG A 4 15.59 -17.80 -15.87
N LEU A 5 16.78 -17.34 -15.52
CA LEU A 5 16.96 -16.33 -14.46
C LEU A 5 16.45 -14.96 -14.93
N THR A 6 16.77 -14.58 -16.16
CA THR A 6 16.26 -13.34 -16.78
C THR A 6 14.74 -13.36 -16.87
N ASN A 7 14.13 -14.47 -17.34
CA ASN A 7 12.68 -14.56 -17.42
C ASN A 7 11.99 -14.49 -16.05
N ILE A 8 12.56 -15.09 -15.01
CA ILE A 8 12.00 -15.01 -13.65
C ILE A 8 12.10 -13.58 -13.12
N HIS A 9 13.23 -12.92 -13.35
CA HIS A 9 13.44 -11.53 -12.95
C HIS A 9 12.42 -10.60 -13.60
N GLU A 10 12.27 -10.67 -14.93
CA GLU A 10 11.30 -9.87 -15.68
C GLU A 10 9.86 -10.17 -15.24
N GLN A 11 9.53 -11.44 -14.95
CA GLN A 11 8.20 -11.79 -14.46
C GLN A 11 7.92 -11.17 -13.09
N ILE A 12 8.88 -11.23 -12.16
CA ILE A 12 8.74 -10.64 -10.82
C ILE A 12 8.59 -9.12 -10.92
N GLU A 13 9.43 -8.46 -11.72
CA GLU A 13 9.36 -7.02 -11.91
C GLU A 13 8.03 -6.58 -12.51
N ASN A 14 7.56 -7.27 -13.56
CA ASN A 14 6.27 -6.95 -14.17
C ASN A 14 5.10 -7.15 -13.22
N GLN A 15 5.10 -8.25 -12.44
CA GLN A 15 4.07 -8.47 -11.43
C GLN A 15 4.11 -7.37 -10.37
N LEU A 16 5.29 -7.00 -9.87
CA LEU A 16 5.42 -5.96 -8.86
C LEU A 16 4.95 -4.59 -9.38
N ASN A 17 5.32 -4.21 -10.61
CA ASN A 17 4.89 -2.94 -11.22
C ASN A 17 3.38 -2.84 -11.35
N ILE A 18 2.71 -3.91 -11.79
CA ILE A 18 1.23 -3.96 -11.89
C ILE A 18 0.60 -3.70 -10.52
N HIS A 19 1.17 -4.28 -9.46
CA HIS A 19 0.62 -4.17 -8.12
C HIS A 19 0.91 -2.82 -7.46
N VAL A 20 2.06 -2.21 -7.74
CA VAL A 20 2.35 -0.82 -7.36
C VAL A 20 1.36 0.13 -8.04
N ASP A 21 1.14 0.00 -9.36
CA ASP A 21 0.21 0.84 -10.11
C ASP A 21 -1.22 0.76 -9.55
N GLN A 22 -1.65 -0.40 -9.05
CA GLN A 22 -2.96 -0.60 -8.42
C GLN A 22 -3.08 0.17 -7.10
N LEU A 23 -2.05 0.13 -6.26
CA LEU A 23 -1.99 0.87 -5.00
C LEU A 23 -1.94 2.39 -5.25
N GLU A 24 -1.18 2.83 -6.26
CA GLU A 24 -1.14 4.24 -6.66
C GLU A 24 -2.51 4.75 -7.13
N GLN A 25 -3.26 3.92 -7.85
CA GLN A 25 -4.63 4.26 -8.24
C GLN A 25 -5.57 4.40 -7.03
N MET A 26 -5.42 3.57 -5.99
CA MET A 26 -6.15 3.75 -4.74
C MET A 26 -5.81 5.09 -4.08
N ALA A 27 -4.52 5.42 -3.99
CA ALA A 27 -4.07 6.69 -3.44
C ALA A 27 -4.59 7.89 -4.25
N ALA A 28 -4.57 7.80 -5.58
CA ALA A 28 -5.12 8.85 -6.46
C ALA A 28 -6.65 8.98 -6.35
N ARG A 29 -7.39 7.90 -6.07
CA ARG A 29 -8.82 7.96 -5.74
C ARG A 29 -9.05 8.70 -4.42
N TRP A 30 -8.23 8.40 -3.42
CA TRP A 30 -8.27 9.05 -2.12
C TRP A 30 -8.06 10.57 -2.23
N GLU A 31 -6.99 10.99 -2.91
CA GLU A 31 -6.60 12.39 -3.05
C GLU A 31 -7.59 13.24 -3.86
N ARG A 32 -8.32 12.65 -4.80
CA ARG A 32 -9.34 13.35 -5.60
C ARG A 32 -10.60 13.68 -4.81
N SER A 33 -10.82 13.01 -3.68
CA SER A 33 -11.97 13.26 -2.82
C SER A 33 -11.59 14.23 -1.69
N PRO A 34 -12.29 15.35 -1.49
CA PRO A 34 -12.02 16.30 -0.40
C PRO A 34 -12.09 15.66 1.00
N THR A 35 -12.83 14.56 1.15
CA THR A 35 -13.00 13.82 2.40
C THR A 35 -12.32 12.45 2.38
N GLY A 36 -11.54 12.14 1.33
CA GLY A 36 -11.02 10.79 1.10
C GLY A 36 -12.06 9.82 0.52
N THR A 37 -11.66 8.57 0.32
CA THR A 37 -12.55 7.49 -0.11
C THR A 37 -13.39 7.02 1.07
N GLU A 38 -14.69 6.75 0.84
CA GLU A 38 -15.53 6.16 1.90
C GLU A 38 -14.93 4.83 2.36
N GLN A 39 -14.99 4.56 3.67
CA GLN A 39 -14.39 3.36 4.26
C GLN A 39 -14.87 2.07 3.57
N THR A 40 -16.16 1.99 3.24
CA THR A 40 -16.74 0.82 2.56
C THR A 40 -16.10 0.60 1.19
N ASP A 41 -16.00 1.65 0.38
CA ASP A 41 -15.41 1.59 -0.96
C ASP A 41 -13.91 1.28 -0.87
N TRP A 42 -13.20 1.89 0.07
CA TRP A 42 -11.79 1.60 0.31
C TRP A 42 -11.57 0.12 0.67
N ARG A 43 -12.42 -0.44 1.55
CA ARG A 43 -12.30 -1.83 1.99
C ARG A 43 -12.58 -2.82 0.86
N LEU A 44 -13.58 -2.55 0.02
CA LEU A 44 -13.88 -3.40 -1.13
C LEU A 44 -12.72 -3.43 -2.12
N ASP A 45 -12.12 -2.28 -2.39
CA ASP A 45 -10.97 -2.13 -3.29
C ASP A 45 -9.72 -2.80 -2.71
N ALA A 46 -9.40 -2.51 -1.45
CA ALA A 46 -8.26 -3.10 -0.74
C ALA A 46 -8.36 -4.64 -0.68
N ARG A 47 -9.55 -5.18 -0.36
CA ARG A 47 -9.77 -6.62 -0.34
C ARG A 47 -9.59 -7.24 -1.72
N ALA A 48 -10.19 -6.65 -2.76
CA ALA A 48 -10.08 -7.16 -4.12
C ALA A 48 -8.62 -7.18 -4.62
N GLN A 49 -7.82 -6.17 -4.25
CA GLN A 49 -6.40 -6.13 -4.59
C GLN A 49 -5.57 -7.13 -3.79
N ALA A 50 -5.81 -7.27 -2.48
CA ALA A 50 -5.12 -8.23 -1.63
C ALA A 50 -5.42 -9.69 -2.03
N GLU A 51 -6.69 -10.02 -2.32
CA GLU A 51 -7.09 -11.34 -2.81
C GLU A 51 -6.64 -11.61 -4.26
N GLY A 52 -6.36 -10.56 -5.02
CA GLY A 52 -5.87 -10.65 -6.40
C GLY A 52 -4.36 -10.94 -6.52
N PHE A 53 -3.61 -10.89 -5.42
CA PHE A 53 -2.17 -11.13 -5.40
C PHE A 53 -1.70 -11.74 -4.08
N ASP A 54 -1.36 -13.03 -4.12
CA ASP A 54 -0.87 -13.80 -2.98
C ASP A 54 0.43 -13.26 -2.34
N GLY A 55 1.11 -12.31 -3.00
CA GLY A 55 2.27 -11.61 -2.43
C GLY A 55 1.90 -10.60 -1.35
N TYR A 56 0.63 -10.20 -1.25
CA TYR A 56 0.15 -9.35 -0.16
C TYR A 56 -0.25 -10.17 1.06
N GLN A 57 0.23 -9.75 2.23
CA GLN A 57 -0.32 -10.20 3.51
C GLN A 57 -1.58 -9.42 3.87
N ALA A 58 -1.52 -8.10 3.68
CA ALA A 58 -2.65 -7.19 3.81
C ALA A 58 -2.33 -5.84 3.16
N ILE A 59 -3.38 -5.08 2.84
CA ILE A 59 -3.33 -3.67 2.49
C ILE A 59 -3.86 -2.87 3.69
N GLN A 60 -3.09 -1.88 4.13
CA GLN A 60 -3.39 -1.08 5.30
C GLN A 60 -3.62 0.38 4.93
N TRP A 61 -4.63 1.00 5.53
CA TRP A 61 -4.79 2.45 5.52
C TRP A 61 -4.28 3.04 6.82
N VAL A 62 -3.39 4.01 6.67
CA VAL A 62 -2.70 4.67 7.77
C VAL A 62 -3.11 6.14 7.80
N ASP A 63 -3.46 6.64 8.97
CA ASP A 63 -3.82 8.04 9.14
C ASP A 63 -2.57 8.96 9.16
N PRO A 64 -2.74 10.30 9.12
CA PRO A 64 -1.60 11.23 9.16
C PRO A 64 -0.74 11.17 10.43
N LYS A 65 -1.17 10.46 11.48
CA LYS A 65 -0.38 10.21 12.70
C LYS A 65 0.34 8.87 12.65
N PHE A 66 0.37 8.24 11.48
CA PHE A 66 0.94 6.92 11.26
C PHE A 66 0.25 5.82 12.09
N VAL A 67 -1.07 5.94 12.29
CA VAL A 67 -1.85 4.89 12.95
C VAL A 67 -2.64 4.11 11.91
N VAL A 68 -2.47 2.80 11.86
CA VAL A 68 -3.28 1.91 11.04
C VAL A 68 -4.72 1.98 11.54
N ARG A 69 -5.66 2.42 10.70
CA ARG A 69 -7.10 2.44 11.04
C ARG A 69 -7.87 1.34 10.34
N TRP A 70 -7.47 0.96 9.13
CA TRP A 70 -8.14 -0.07 8.35
C TRP A 70 -7.12 -1.04 7.77
N ILE A 71 -7.55 -2.29 7.64
CA ILE A 71 -6.75 -3.37 7.08
C ILE A 71 -7.66 -4.32 6.32
N GLU A 72 -7.22 -4.76 5.13
CA GLU A 72 -7.89 -5.79 4.35
C GLU A 72 -6.87 -6.75 3.70
N PRO A 73 -7.14 -8.07 3.67
CA PRO A 73 -8.21 -8.72 4.42
C PRO A 73 -7.97 -8.57 5.93
N LEU A 74 -9.06 -8.49 6.72
CA LEU A 74 -8.97 -8.65 8.17
C LEU A 74 -8.49 -10.08 8.44
N PRO A 75 -7.36 -10.29 9.13
CA PRO A 75 -6.97 -11.63 9.52
C PRO A 75 -7.97 -12.21 10.52
N ASP A 76 -8.04 -13.54 10.57
CA ASP A 76 -8.96 -14.27 11.45
C ASP A 76 -8.69 -14.03 12.95
N ASP A 77 -7.54 -13.45 13.29
CA ASP A 77 -7.17 -13.07 14.66
C ASP A 77 -7.60 -11.62 14.97
N GLU A 78 -8.53 -11.44 15.92
CA GLU A 78 -9.10 -10.15 16.37
C GLU A 78 -8.08 -9.11 16.91
N HIS A 79 -6.78 -9.41 16.89
CA HIS A 79 -5.70 -8.59 17.46
C HIS A 79 -4.89 -7.79 16.43
N ASP A 80 -5.27 -7.82 15.15
CA ASP A 80 -4.32 -7.44 14.10
C ASP A 80 -4.09 -5.93 13.94
N ILE A 81 -5.08 -5.07 14.18
CA ILE A 81 -4.87 -3.61 14.16
C ILE A 81 -4.02 -3.16 15.36
N ASP A 82 -4.28 -3.71 16.55
CA ASP A 82 -3.50 -3.39 17.75
C ASP A 82 -2.06 -3.90 17.61
N TYR A 83 -1.87 -5.10 17.06
CA TYR A 83 -0.56 -5.67 16.76
C TYR A 83 0.20 -4.85 15.70
N ALA A 84 -0.46 -4.49 14.59
CA ALA A 84 0.13 -3.67 13.53
C ALA A 84 0.61 -2.30 14.06
N ASN A 85 -0.16 -1.70 14.98
CA ASN A 85 0.21 -0.45 15.63
C ASN A 85 1.28 -0.63 16.73
N GLN A 86 1.39 -1.81 17.35
CA GLN A 86 2.39 -2.10 18.39
C GLN A 86 3.79 -2.40 17.82
N TYR A 87 3.87 -3.03 16.64
CA TYR A 87 5.14 -3.38 15.98
C TYR A 87 5.28 -2.79 14.57
N PRO A 88 5.31 -1.45 14.45
CA PRO A 88 5.25 -0.75 13.18
C PRO A 88 6.59 -0.73 12.43
N HIS A 89 7.30 -1.86 12.31
CA HIS A 89 8.56 -1.95 11.56
C HIS A 89 8.42 -1.48 10.09
N GLN A 90 7.21 -1.48 9.55
CA GLN A 90 6.84 -0.96 8.23
C GLN A 90 6.63 0.56 8.20
N ILE A 91 6.33 1.20 9.34
CA ILE A 91 6.02 2.64 9.41
C ILE A 91 7.26 3.52 9.16
N GLN A 92 8.47 3.05 9.49
CA GLN A 92 9.68 3.78 9.11
C GLN A 92 9.82 3.95 7.58
N SER A 93 9.44 2.92 6.81
CA SER A 93 9.41 2.98 5.35
C SER A 93 8.28 3.88 4.83
N LEU A 94 7.13 3.90 5.49
CA LEU A 94 6.02 4.80 5.15
C LEU A 94 6.35 6.27 5.49
N GLU A 95 7.02 6.53 6.60
CA GLU A 95 7.53 7.85 6.96
C GLU A 95 8.56 8.35 5.94
N LEU A 96 9.45 7.47 5.47
CA LEU A 96 10.41 7.79 4.43
C LEU A 96 9.71 8.10 3.11
N ALA A 97 8.78 7.25 2.67
CA ALA A 97 8.02 7.47 1.42
C ALA A 97 7.18 8.76 1.48
N ALA A 98 6.55 9.05 2.62
CA ALA A 98 5.82 10.30 2.83
C ALA A 98 6.75 11.52 2.74
N ARG A 99 7.95 11.44 3.32
CA ARG A 99 8.97 12.49 3.21
C ARG A 99 9.47 12.66 1.77
N GLU A 100 9.73 11.57 1.06
CA GLU A 100 10.15 11.61 -0.35
C GLU A 100 9.09 12.22 -1.25
N LYS A 101 7.81 11.90 -1.06
CA LYS A 101 6.70 12.51 -1.81
C LYS A 101 6.58 14.02 -1.51
N ILE A 102 6.77 14.44 -0.26
CA ILE A 102 6.80 15.86 0.12
C ILE A 102 7.99 16.58 -0.52
N LEU A 103 9.17 15.97 -0.53
CA LEU A 103 10.39 16.53 -1.14
C LEU A 103 10.26 16.63 -2.66
N SER A 104 9.76 15.58 -3.31
CA SER A 104 9.47 15.56 -4.75
C SER A 104 8.45 16.63 -5.14
N SER A 105 7.44 16.91 -4.31
CA SER A 105 6.47 17.99 -4.54
C SER A 105 7.04 19.40 -4.29
N ALA A 106 8.07 19.54 -3.46
CA ALA A 106 8.71 20.82 -3.15
C ALA A 106 9.74 21.26 -4.22
N GLU A 107 10.28 20.30 -4.98
CA GLU A 107 11.25 20.56 -6.06
C GLU A 107 10.62 21.20 -7.32
N TRP A 108 9.29 21.28 -7.43
CA TRP A 108 8.60 21.91 -8.56
C TRP A 108 8.41 23.44 -8.44
N TRP A 109 8.90 24.07 -7.37
CA TRP A 109 8.78 25.51 -7.14
C TRP A 109 10.11 26.25 -6.93
N ILE A 110 11.24 25.67 -7.36
CA ILE A 110 12.55 26.34 -7.40
C ILE A 110 13.10 26.32 -8.83
#